data_AF-A0A349K7B1-F1
#
_entry.id   AF-A0A349K7B1-F1
#
_cell.length_a   1.000
_cell.length_b   1.000
_cell.length_c   1.000
_cell.angle_alpha   90.00
_cell.angle_beta   90.00
_cell.angle_gamma   90.00
#
_symmetry.space_group_name_H-M   'P 1'
#
loop_
_entity.id
_entity.type
_entity.pdbx_description
1 polymer ?
#
loop_
_entity_poly.entity_id
_entity_poly.type
_entity_poly.pdbx_seq_one_letter_code
_entity_poly.pdbx_strand_id
1 'polypeptide(L)'
;MTSTFSDIRILDFSRDIPGMYASLLMSDMGAEVIKIEPLGGDPLRSDPNYRFYNRGKKSVCLDLSSDKEMQNLHSLIKSSDVIVTTWLLSEAKSTFLDYESLSKINPSILHCSIPPYGDVGPMADIPGDEGTVGTYAGIHEGQGGETGTPLYVQLPFPTYGTAFTASLAVSAALFERETSGLGQKIEVPLYAGSTAMQATGLISGEKVITPARRRGPGPSTGLPVYRLYKCSDDWIFVACGNNVFWNKLCIALECFDLLEDVRFLEAPWNIPSEHWSDLAEILEPIFASNSREHWLNILRENDVPCAPAETREWFSQHPQVIYNEMLQKIEDPELGLTTQVSPPLKFSVSKSPKPGPARYPGEDNFLFTTCIPKESTPLGKISRHPLDGIKVVDLTGYIAGAYGTTLLADLGADVLKIESFAGDGFRQNGAAFQGWNQGKRGMILNLKDPKGLDIFHQLVREADVVAENYRGGIAENLGVDYESLRKVNPKIIYSTVNGYGLTGPFSEYPAFDPLIQAQGGA
;
A
#
# COMPACT_ATOMS: atom_id res chain seq x y z
N MET A 1 -19.82 12.86 -13.67
CA MET A 1 -18.39 12.67 -13.39
C MET A 1 -18.12 11.19 -13.52
N THR A 2 -17.24 10.82 -14.42
CA THR A 2 -16.76 9.45 -14.63
C THR A 2 -15.69 9.13 -13.57
N SER A 3 -15.62 7.88 -13.13
CA SER A 3 -14.59 7.37 -12.21
C SER A 3 -13.23 7.29 -12.90
N THR A 4 -12.13 7.11 -12.13
CA THR A 4 -10.75 7.13 -12.65
C THR A 4 -10.52 6.09 -13.76
N PHE A 5 -11.14 4.91 -13.65
CA PHE A 5 -11.06 3.85 -14.64
C PHE A 5 -12.37 3.60 -15.40
N SER A 6 -13.25 4.59 -15.53
CA SER A 6 -14.60 4.42 -16.13
C SER A 6 -14.63 3.74 -17.50
N ASP A 7 -13.59 3.96 -18.30
CA ASP A 7 -13.50 3.44 -19.66
C ASP A 7 -12.59 2.21 -19.75
N ILE A 8 -12.12 1.65 -18.63
CA ILE A 8 -11.23 0.49 -18.62
C ILE A 8 -12.04 -0.78 -18.36
N ARG A 9 -11.89 -1.78 -19.23
CA ARG A 9 -12.45 -3.12 -19.08
C ARG A 9 -11.34 -4.13 -18.80
N ILE A 10 -11.55 -4.93 -17.75
CA ILE A 10 -10.59 -5.93 -17.28
C ILE A 10 -11.23 -7.30 -17.32
N LEU A 11 -10.58 -8.26 -17.98
CA LEU A 11 -10.92 -9.68 -17.86
C LEU A 11 -10.06 -10.29 -16.75
N ASP A 12 -10.72 -10.74 -15.69
CA ASP A 12 -10.08 -11.33 -14.52
C ASP A 12 -10.18 -12.85 -14.58
N PHE A 13 -9.07 -13.50 -14.91
CA PHE A 13 -8.90 -14.96 -14.93
C PHE A 13 -8.17 -15.48 -13.68
N SER A 14 -7.94 -14.63 -12.68
CA SER A 14 -7.28 -15.03 -11.44
C SER A 14 -8.03 -16.19 -10.77
N ARG A 15 -7.26 -17.11 -10.17
CA ARG A 15 -7.76 -18.25 -9.40
C ARG A 15 -7.38 -18.16 -7.92
N ASP A 16 -6.75 -17.06 -7.52
CA ASP A 16 -6.25 -16.82 -6.18
C ASP A 16 -6.46 -15.36 -5.76
N ILE A 17 -6.19 -15.11 -4.47
CA ILE A 17 -6.47 -13.83 -3.82
C ILE A 17 -5.65 -12.66 -4.43
N PRO A 18 -4.33 -12.78 -4.72
CA PRO A 18 -3.56 -11.66 -5.28
C PRO A 18 -4.19 -11.06 -6.55
N GLY A 19 -4.56 -11.89 -7.53
CA GLY A 19 -5.18 -11.40 -8.75
C GLY A 19 -6.59 -10.86 -8.54
N MET A 20 -7.41 -11.54 -7.72
CA MET A 20 -8.77 -11.08 -7.41
C MET A 20 -8.76 -9.75 -6.64
N TYR A 21 -7.77 -9.55 -5.76
CA TYR A 21 -7.62 -8.30 -5.01
C TYR A 21 -7.09 -7.18 -5.90
N ALA A 22 -6.13 -7.45 -6.79
CA ALA A 22 -5.63 -6.45 -7.74
C ALA A 22 -6.75 -5.90 -8.65
N SER A 23 -7.61 -6.79 -9.16
CA SER A 23 -8.77 -6.39 -9.96
C SER A 23 -9.90 -5.77 -9.12
N LEU A 24 -10.05 -6.15 -7.84
CA LEU A 24 -10.94 -5.45 -6.91
C LEU A 24 -10.53 -3.98 -6.75
N LEU A 25 -9.25 -3.70 -6.53
CA LEU A 25 -8.75 -2.33 -6.39
C LEU A 25 -9.06 -1.48 -7.64
N MET A 26 -8.93 -2.08 -8.83
CA MET A 26 -9.27 -1.41 -10.09
C MET A 26 -10.78 -1.21 -10.26
N SER A 27 -11.61 -2.18 -9.83
CA SER A 27 -13.07 -2.06 -9.77
C SER A 27 -13.51 -0.94 -8.82
N ASP A 28 -12.87 -0.84 -7.65
CA ASP A 28 -13.10 0.21 -6.65
C ASP A 28 -12.66 1.61 -7.16
N MET A 29 -11.83 1.67 -8.21
CA MET A 29 -11.50 2.88 -8.98
C MET A 29 -12.36 3.07 -10.24
N GLY A 30 -13.30 2.15 -10.47
CA GLY A 30 -14.36 2.22 -11.47
C GLY A 30 -14.10 1.54 -12.80
N ALA A 31 -13.14 0.61 -12.86
CA ALA A 31 -13.00 -0.28 -14.01
C ALA A 31 -14.19 -1.24 -14.13
N GLU A 32 -14.60 -1.56 -15.35
CA GLU A 32 -15.50 -2.68 -15.61
C GLU A 32 -14.71 -4.00 -15.52
N VAL A 33 -14.75 -4.63 -14.36
CA VAL A 33 -14.09 -5.92 -14.15
C VAL A 33 -15.06 -7.06 -14.39
N ILE A 34 -14.68 -7.97 -15.29
CA ILE A 34 -15.43 -9.19 -15.63
C ILE A 34 -14.61 -10.38 -15.14
N LYS A 35 -15.06 -11.01 -14.06
CA LYS A 35 -14.50 -12.28 -13.57
C LYS A 35 -14.89 -13.39 -14.55
N ILE A 36 -13.90 -14.02 -15.14
CA ILE A 36 -14.06 -15.19 -16.00
C ILE A 36 -13.88 -16.45 -15.16
N GLU A 37 -14.83 -17.36 -15.28
CA GLU A 37 -14.97 -18.52 -14.41
C GLU A 37 -15.27 -19.78 -15.24
N PRO A 38 -14.92 -20.98 -14.74
CA PRO A 38 -15.36 -22.22 -15.37
C PRO A 38 -16.89 -22.37 -15.25
N LEU A 39 -17.45 -23.31 -16.01
CA LEU A 39 -18.84 -23.72 -15.84
C LEU A 39 -19.08 -24.18 -14.38
N GLY A 40 -20.09 -23.59 -13.73
CA GLY A 40 -20.38 -23.82 -12.31
C GLY A 40 -19.77 -22.80 -11.35
N GLY A 41 -18.90 -21.90 -11.84
CA GLY A 41 -18.29 -20.83 -11.07
C GLY A 41 -16.92 -21.18 -10.49
N ASP A 42 -16.23 -20.17 -9.98
CA ASP A 42 -14.93 -20.28 -9.34
C ASP A 42 -14.98 -21.20 -8.10
N PRO A 43 -14.07 -22.17 -7.95
CA PRO A 43 -14.01 -23.05 -6.77
C PRO A 43 -13.93 -22.29 -5.43
N LEU A 44 -13.33 -21.09 -5.40
CA LEU A 44 -13.20 -20.29 -4.20
C LEU A 44 -14.52 -19.66 -3.73
N ARG A 45 -15.61 -19.74 -4.50
CA ARG A 45 -16.95 -19.28 -4.05
C ARG A 45 -17.44 -19.91 -2.76
N SER A 46 -16.91 -21.08 -2.40
CA SER A 46 -17.20 -21.75 -1.13
C SER A 46 -16.62 -21.02 0.10
N ASP A 47 -15.60 -20.18 -0.09
CA ASP A 47 -15.08 -19.29 0.94
C ASP A 47 -15.92 -18.00 0.99
N PRO A 48 -16.53 -17.63 2.13
CA PRO A 48 -17.26 -16.38 2.28
C PRO A 48 -16.46 -15.12 1.86
N ASN A 49 -15.13 -15.13 2.00
CA ASN A 49 -14.27 -14.01 1.61
C ASN A 49 -14.24 -13.80 0.09
N TYR A 50 -14.58 -14.81 -0.72
CA TYR A 50 -14.70 -14.68 -2.17
C TYR A 50 -15.63 -13.53 -2.56
N ARG A 51 -16.73 -13.38 -1.81
CA ARG A 51 -17.74 -12.35 -2.05
C ARG A 51 -17.17 -10.94 -1.86
N PHE A 52 -16.23 -10.75 -0.92
CA PHE A 52 -15.49 -9.50 -0.76
C PHE A 52 -14.52 -9.27 -1.93
N TYR A 53 -13.71 -10.26 -2.29
CA TYR A 53 -12.71 -10.13 -3.37
C TYR A 53 -13.33 -9.91 -4.75
N ASN A 54 -14.59 -10.32 -4.95
CA ASN A 54 -15.29 -10.20 -6.23
C ASN A 54 -16.51 -9.27 -6.19
N ARG A 55 -16.64 -8.46 -5.14
CA ARG A 55 -17.69 -7.42 -5.09
C ARG A 55 -17.52 -6.42 -6.23
N GLY A 56 -18.62 -5.89 -6.73
CA GLY A 56 -18.63 -4.91 -7.82
C GLY A 56 -18.21 -5.46 -9.20
N LYS A 57 -17.68 -6.68 -9.28
CA LYS A 57 -17.31 -7.33 -10.54
C LYS A 57 -18.53 -7.98 -11.20
N LYS A 58 -18.49 -8.06 -12.52
CA LYS A 58 -19.38 -8.91 -13.33
C LYS A 58 -18.87 -10.36 -13.32
N SER A 59 -19.76 -11.33 -13.57
CA SER A 59 -19.40 -12.76 -13.62
C SER A 59 -19.83 -13.39 -14.93
N VAL A 60 -18.86 -14.00 -15.61
CA VAL A 60 -19.08 -14.76 -16.85
C VAL A 60 -18.50 -16.16 -16.68
N CYS A 61 -19.31 -17.17 -16.97
CA CYS A 61 -18.90 -18.57 -16.99
C CYS A 61 -18.74 -19.07 -18.43
N LEU A 62 -17.62 -19.73 -18.71
CA LEU A 62 -17.38 -20.38 -20.00
C LEU A 62 -16.51 -21.64 -19.89
N ASP A 63 -16.62 -22.49 -20.90
CA ASP A 63 -15.82 -23.68 -21.13
C ASP A 63 -14.74 -23.40 -22.18
N LEU A 64 -13.49 -23.32 -21.72
CA LEU A 64 -12.32 -23.09 -22.59
C LEU A 64 -12.04 -24.25 -23.56
N SER A 65 -12.67 -25.42 -23.38
CA SER A 65 -12.56 -26.55 -24.32
C SER A 65 -13.55 -26.47 -25.49
N SER A 66 -14.52 -25.55 -25.44
CA SER A 66 -15.54 -25.36 -26.47
C SER A 66 -15.11 -24.31 -27.49
N ASP A 67 -14.95 -24.72 -28.76
CA ASP A 67 -14.61 -23.81 -29.86
C ASP A 67 -15.55 -22.61 -29.97
N LYS A 68 -16.85 -22.84 -29.72
CA LYS A 68 -17.87 -21.79 -29.74
C LYS A 68 -17.65 -20.77 -28.63
N GLU A 69 -17.35 -21.23 -27.42
CA GLU A 69 -17.15 -20.34 -26.27
C GLU A 69 -15.79 -19.64 -26.33
N MET A 70 -14.78 -20.27 -26.92
CA MET A 70 -13.52 -19.61 -27.27
C MET A 70 -13.72 -18.46 -28.25
N GLN A 71 -14.63 -18.58 -29.23
CA GLN A 71 -14.98 -17.44 -30.10
C GLN A 71 -15.67 -16.31 -29.32
N ASN A 72 -16.52 -16.62 -28.36
CA ASN A 72 -17.12 -15.61 -27.48
C ASN A 72 -16.05 -14.91 -26.64
N LEU A 73 -15.09 -15.66 -26.10
CA LEU A 73 -13.96 -15.11 -25.36
C LEU A 73 -13.09 -14.20 -26.25
N HIS A 74 -12.83 -14.56 -27.52
CA HIS A 74 -12.12 -13.67 -28.45
C HIS A 74 -12.82 -12.32 -28.61
N SER A 75 -14.15 -12.31 -28.65
CA SER A 75 -14.93 -11.05 -28.71
C SER A 75 -14.76 -10.23 -27.43
N LEU A 76 -14.76 -10.86 -26.26
CA LEU A 76 -14.48 -10.18 -24.99
C LEU A 76 -13.05 -9.60 -24.96
N ILE A 77 -12.04 -10.36 -25.39
CA ILE A 77 -10.63 -9.93 -25.45
C ILE A 77 -10.48 -8.69 -26.35
N LYS A 78 -11.11 -8.68 -27.52
CA LYS A 78 -11.12 -7.51 -28.44
C LYS A 78 -11.78 -6.28 -27.86
N SER A 79 -12.63 -6.45 -26.84
CA SER A 79 -13.36 -5.38 -26.19
C SER A 79 -12.72 -4.92 -24.88
N SER A 80 -11.59 -5.51 -24.49
CA SER A 80 -10.97 -5.31 -23.17
C SER A 80 -9.61 -4.62 -23.26
N ASP A 81 -9.20 -4.01 -22.15
CA ASP A 81 -7.92 -3.31 -22.03
C ASP A 81 -6.86 -4.12 -21.32
N VAL A 82 -7.27 -4.88 -20.31
CA VAL A 82 -6.39 -5.61 -19.41
C VAL A 82 -6.91 -7.03 -19.22
N ILE A 83 -6.00 -7.98 -19.16
CA ILE A 83 -6.25 -9.36 -18.72
C ILE A 83 -5.37 -9.63 -17.52
N VAL A 84 -5.95 -10.13 -16.43
CA VAL A 84 -5.23 -10.53 -15.22
C VAL A 84 -5.30 -12.05 -15.10
N THR A 85 -4.14 -12.70 -14.98
CA THR A 85 -4.03 -14.16 -14.79
C THR A 85 -3.10 -14.47 -13.63
N THR A 86 -3.37 -15.55 -12.88
CA THR A 86 -2.49 -16.03 -11.81
C THR A 86 -2.01 -17.46 -12.05
N TRP A 87 -1.98 -17.87 -13.32
CA TRP A 87 -1.66 -19.24 -13.71
C TRP A 87 -0.16 -19.37 -13.93
N LEU A 88 0.35 -20.59 -13.89
CA LEU A 88 1.70 -20.85 -14.39
C LEU A 88 1.74 -20.56 -15.90
N LEU A 89 2.89 -20.11 -16.40
CA LEU A 89 3.04 -19.80 -17.84
C LEU A 89 2.69 -21.01 -18.72
N SER A 90 3.04 -22.22 -18.29
CA SER A 90 2.71 -23.47 -19.00
C SER A 90 1.20 -23.71 -19.10
N GLU A 91 0.43 -23.36 -18.07
CA GLU A 91 -1.04 -23.45 -18.05
C GLU A 91 -1.69 -22.35 -18.90
N ALA A 92 -1.15 -21.12 -18.85
CA ALA A 92 -1.61 -20.02 -19.69
C ALA A 92 -1.39 -20.35 -21.18
N LYS A 93 -0.25 -20.94 -21.53
CA LYS A 93 0.04 -21.39 -22.91
C LYS A 93 -0.87 -22.50 -23.40
N SER A 94 -1.19 -23.48 -22.54
CA SER A 94 -2.05 -24.62 -22.94
C SER A 94 -3.50 -24.21 -23.22
N THR A 95 -3.88 -23.00 -22.80
CA THR A 95 -5.23 -22.42 -22.93
C THR A 95 -5.26 -21.15 -23.78
N PHE A 96 -4.13 -20.78 -24.40
CA PHE A 96 -3.99 -19.57 -25.23
C PHE A 96 -4.24 -18.25 -24.47
N LEU A 97 -4.02 -18.24 -23.16
CA LEU A 97 -4.13 -17.08 -22.28
C LEU A 97 -2.77 -16.47 -21.91
N ASP A 98 -1.70 -16.91 -22.57
CA ASP A 98 -0.40 -16.24 -22.56
C ASP A 98 -0.41 -14.97 -23.42
N TYR A 99 0.47 -14.02 -23.12
CA TYR A 99 0.54 -12.74 -23.83
C TYR A 99 0.75 -12.91 -25.35
N GLU A 100 1.57 -13.86 -25.79
CA GLU A 100 1.87 -14.08 -27.21
C GLU A 100 0.64 -14.58 -27.99
N SER A 101 -0.27 -15.30 -27.33
CA SER A 101 -1.57 -15.68 -27.88
C SER A 101 -2.56 -14.52 -27.85
N LEU A 102 -2.68 -13.83 -26.71
CA LEU A 102 -3.62 -12.72 -26.49
C LEU A 102 -3.35 -11.52 -27.41
N SER A 103 -2.09 -11.14 -27.58
CA SER A 103 -1.67 -10.01 -28.43
C SER A 103 -2.00 -10.19 -29.91
N LYS A 104 -2.16 -11.44 -30.39
CA LYS A 104 -2.65 -11.71 -31.76
C LYS A 104 -4.14 -11.42 -31.91
N ILE A 105 -4.91 -11.49 -30.83
CA ILE A 105 -6.35 -11.22 -30.82
C ILE A 105 -6.59 -9.71 -30.63
N ASN A 106 -5.85 -9.10 -29.71
CA ASN A 106 -5.90 -7.68 -29.40
C ASN A 106 -4.47 -7.13 -29.17
N PRO A 107 -3.86 -6.47 -30.18
CA PRO A 107 -2.49 -5.93 -30.08
C PRO A 107 -2.31 -4.83 -29.02
N SER A 108 -3.40 -4.21 -28.56
CA SER A 108 -3.38 -3.19 -27.50
C SER A 108 -3.58 -3.74 -26.09
N ILE A 109 -3.75 -5.06 -25.94
CA ILE A 109 -4.06 -5.68 -24.64
C ILE A 109 -2.87 -5.60 -23.68
N LEU A 110 -3.14 -5.24 -22.43
CA LEU A 110 -2.21 -5.42 -21.33
C LEU A 110 -2.46 -6.79 -20.68
N HIS A 111 -1.43 -7.62 -20.59
CA HIS A 111 -1.54 -8.92 -19.90
C HIS A 111 -0.73 -8.87 -18.61
N CYS A 112 -1.41 -8.90 -17.46
CA CYS A 112 -0.80 -8.96 -16.14
C CYS A 112 -0.78 -10.41 -15.63
N SER A 113 0.40 -11.04 -15.71
CA SER A 113 0.68 -12.35 -15.12
C SER A 113 1.14 -12.19 -13.66
N ILE A 114 0.51 -12.92 -12.76
CA ILE A 114 0.83 -12.98 -11.32
C ILE A 114 1.19 -14.42 -10.95
N PRO A 115 2.35 -14.94 -11.40
CA PRO A 115 2.79 -16.28 -11.05
C PRO A 115 3.35 -16.32 -9.61
N PRO A 116 3.51 -17.50 -8.99
CA PRO A 116 4.10 -17.59 -7.65
C PRO A 116 5.56 -17.11 -7.59
N TYR A 117 6.42 -17.56 -8.51
CA TYR A 117 7.87 -17.31 -8.49
C TYR A 117 8.44 -16.62 -9.74
N GLY A 118 7.59 -16.30 -10.73
CA GLY A 118 7.98 -15.70 -12.02
C GLY A 118 7.65 -16.61 -13.21
N ASP A 119 7.53 -16.07 -14.42
CA ASP A 119 7.25 -16.87 -15.63
C ASP A 119 8.54 -17.52 -16.19
N VAL A 120 9.71 -17.15 -15.66
CA VAL A 120 11.03 -17.62 -16.10
C VAL A 120 11.91 -18.04 -14.92
N GLY A 121 12.91 -18.88 -15.20
CA GLY A 121 13.88 -19.33 -14.21
C GLY A 121 13.53 -20.67 -13.56
N PRO A 122 14.33 -21.10 -12.56
CA PRO A 122 14.27 -22.46 -12.03
C PRO A 122 12.98 -22.80 -11.28
N MET A 123 12.20 -21.79 -10.86
CA MET A 123 10.95 -21.97 -10.12
C MET A 123 9.70 -21.63 -10.95
N ALA A 124 9.83 -21.40 -12.26
CA ALA A 124 8.73 -20.91 -13.10
C ALA A 124 7.52 -21.84 -13.17
N ASP A 125 7.74 -23.16 -13.15
CA ASP A 125 6.69 -24.18 -13.18
C ASP A 125 6.38 -24.76 -11.78
N ILE A 126 6.81 -24.07 -10.71
CA ILE A 126 6.52 -24.49 -9.33
C ILE A 126 5.23 -23.80 -8.86
N PRO A 127 4.18 -24.55 -8.51
CA PRO A 127 2.99 -23.96 -7.91
C PRO A 127 3.33 -23.37 -6.54
N GLY A 128 2.61 -22.34 -6.13
CA GLY A 128 2.82 -21.70 -4.85
C GLY A 128 1.60 -20.91 -4.42
N ASP A 129 1.50 -20.77 -3.11
CA ASP A 129 0.54 -19.94 -2.40
C ASP A 129 1.31 -18.98 -1.49
N GLU A 130 0.56 -18.15 -0.77
CA GLU A 130 1.13 -17.21 0.17
C GLU A 130 2.02 -17.82 1.24
N GLY A 131 1.63 -18.95 1.84
CA GLY A 131 2.39 -19.56 2.94
C GLY A 131 3.71 -20.15 2.44
N THR A 132 3.68 -20.82 1.30
CA THR A 132 4.87 -21.38 0.66
C THR A 132 5.82 -20.28 0.16
N VAL A 133 5.29 -19.26 -0.53
CA VAL A 133 6.08 -18.11 -0.98
C VAL A 133 6.64 -17.31 0.20
N GLY A 134 5.83 -17.05 1.23
CA GLY A 134 6.25 -16.37 2.45
C GLY A 134 7.40 -17.09 3.15
N THR A 135 7.35 -18.42 3.19
CA THR A 135 8.43 -19.25 3.73
C THR A 135 9.73 -19.09 2.92
N TYR A 136 9.67 -19.18 1.59
CA TYR A 136 10.86 -18.96 0.75
C TYR A 136 11.40 -17.53 0.80
N ALA A 137 10.55 -16.55 1.11
CA ALA A 137 10.92 -15.14 1.19
C ALA A 137 11.42 -14.72 2.58
N GLY A 138 11.44 -15.63 3.56
CA GLY A 138 11.94 -15.37 4.91
C GLY A 138 11.03 -14.49 5.78
N ILE A 139 9.81 -14.18 5.35
CA ILE A 139 8.92 -13.21 6.05
C ILE A 139 8.51 -13.70 7.46
N HIS A 140 8.56 -15.00 7.70
CA HIS A 140 8.25 -15.62 8.99
C HIS A 140 9.38 -15.52 10.01
N GLU A 141 10.65 -15.41 9.59
CA GLU A 141 11.79 -15.33 10.51
C GLU A 141 11.87 -13.97 11.20
N GLY A 142 11.59 -12.89 10.47
CA GLY A 142 11.71 -11.51 10.96
C GLY A 142 10.67 -11.10 12.01
N GLN A 143 9.82 -12.04 12.44
CA GLN A 143 8.77 -11.81 13.43
C GLN A 143 9.32 -12.02 14.85
N GLY A 144 8.97 -11.14 15.78
CA GLY A 144 9.32 -11.31 17.20
C GLY A 144 8.27 -12.13 17.94
N GLY A 145 8.65 -12.84 19.01
CA GLY A 145 7.69 -13.55 19.87
C GLY A 145 8.34 -14.52 20.84
N GLU A 146 7.53 -15.23 21.61
CA GLU A 146 7.93 -15.94 22.83
C GLU A 146 9.01 -17.02 22.64
N THR A 147 9.10 -17.62 21.47
CA THR A 147 9.95 -18.80 21.23
C THR A 147 11.27 -18.49 20.53
N GLY A 148 11.47 -17.27 20.01
CA GLY A 148 12.65 -16.94 19.20
C GLY A 148 12.79 -17.78 17.92
N THR A 149 11.70 -18.40 17.46
CA THR A 149 11.60 -19.20 16.22
C THR A 149 10.72 -18.48 15.19
N PRO A 150 10.78 -18.83 13.89
CA PRO A 150 9.90 -18.22 12.88
C PRO A 150 8.43 -18.29 13.28
N LEU A 151 7.71 -17.17 13.11
CA LEU A 151 6.28 -17.09 13.36
C LEU A 151 5.53 -16.95 12.04
N TYR A 152 4.47 -17.74 11.90
CA TYR A 152 3.58 -17.62 10.77
C TYR A 152 2.89 -16.25 10.81
N VAL A 153 3.03 -15.49 9.71
CA VAL A 153 2.42 -14.18 9.60
C VAL A 153 0.97 -14.39 9.19
N GLN A 154 0.04 -14.02 10.07
CA GLN A 154 -1.39 -14.28 9.84
C GLN A 154 -2.00 -13.38 8.76
N LEU A 155 -1.54 -12.13 8.68
CA LEU A 155 -2.01 -11.21 7.64
C LEU A 155 -1.34 -11.53 6.31
N PRO A 156 -2.10 -11.50 5.20
CA PRO A 156 -1.61 -11.97 3.93
C PRO A 156 -0.75 -10.91 3.21
N PHE A 157 0.42 -10.60 3.79
CA PHE A 157 1.32 -9.55 3.30
C PHE A 157 1.87 -9.81 1.89
N PRO A 158 2.39 -11.00 1.55
CA PRO A 158 2.77 -11.32 0.17
C PRO A 158 1.63 -11.07 -0.81
N THR A 159 0.42 -11.49 -0.46
CA THR A 159 -0.77 -11.31 -1.30
C THR A 159 -1.09 -9.84 -1.55
N TYR A 160 -1.22 -9.03 -0.49
CA TYR A 160 -1.55 -7.61 -0.64
C TYR A 160 -0.41 -6.81 -1.29
N GLY A 161 0.85 -7.10 -0.94
CA GLY A 161 2.01 -6.47 -1.58
C GLY A 161 2.06 -6.73 -3.08
N THR A 162 1.75 -7.96 -3.50
CA THR A 162 1.66 -8.34 -4.91
C THR A 162 0.50 -7.63 -5.61
N ALA A 163 -0.68 -7.61 -4.99
CA ALA A 163 -1.85 -6.97 -5.58
C ALA A 163 -1.68 -5.46 -5.76
N PHE A 164 -1.13 -4.75 -4.76
CA PHE A 164 -0.82 -3.32 -4.88
C PHE A 164 0.22 -3.05 -5.98
N THR A 165 1.25 -3.89 -6.08
CA THR A 165 2.27 -3.79 -7.13
C THR A 165 1.68 -4.05 -8.52
N ALA A 166 0.79 -5.04 -8.65
CA ALA A 166 0.07 -5.33 -9.89
C ALA A 166 -0.84 -4.17 -10.32
N SER A 167 -1.60 -3.59 -9.39
CA SER A 167 -2.43 -2.42 -9.69
C SER A 167 -1.58 -1.21 -10.12
N LEU A 168 -0.42 -0.97 -9.49
CA LEU A 168 0.53 0.06 -9.92
C LEU A 168 1.06 -0.21 -11.32
N ALA A 169 1.54 -1.43 -11.59
CA ALA A 169 2.12 -1.81 -12.87
C ALA A 169 1.10 -1.70 -14.02
N VAL A 170 -0.14 -2.16 -13.79
CA VAL A 170 -1.24 -2.00 -14.77
C VAL A 170 -1.57 -0.52 -14.98
N SER A 171 -1.62 0.29 -13.93
CA SER A 171 -1.89 1.73 -14.05
C SER A 171 -0.81 2.45 -14.86
N ALA A 172 0.46 2.14 -14.61
CA ALA A 172 1.60 2.69 -15.34
C ALA A 172 1.58 2.24 -16.81
N ALA A 173 1.25 0.98 -17.07
CA ALA A 173 1.13 0.43 -18.42
C ALA A 173 -0.03 1.06 -19.20
N LEU A 174 -1.18 1.28 -18.55
CA LEU A 174 -2.31 2.00 -19.15
C LEU A 174 -1.91 3.43 -19.51
N PHE A 175 -1.19 4.11 -18.62
CA PHE A 175 -0.69 5.46 -18.85
C PHE A 175 0.32 5.53 -20.03
N GLU A 176 1.26 4.59 -20.10
CA GLU A 176 2.21 4.49 -21.22
C GLU A 176 1.48 4.28 -22.55
N ARG A 177 0.47 3.39 -22.55
CA ARG A 177 -0.32 3.05 -23.73
C ARG A 177 -1.08 4.23 -24.33
N GLU A 178 -1.45 5.24 -23.53
CA GLU A 178 -2.05 6.48 -24.06
C GLU A 178 -1.11 7.21 -25.04
N THR A 179 0.20 6.98 -24.93
CA THR A 179 1.21 7.58 -25.82
C THR A 179 1.67 6.63 -26.92
N SER A 180 1.86 5.35 -26.61
CA SER A 180 2.41 4.37 -27.55
C SER A 180 1.34 3.66 -28.39
N GLY A 181 0.12 3.52 -27.86
CA GLY A 181 -0.95 2.69 -28.40
C GLY A 181 -0.71 1.19 -28.29
N LEU A 182 0.36 0.74 -27.61
CA LEU A 182 0.78 -0.65 -27.57
C LEU A 182 0.27 -1.40 -26.34
N GLY A 183 -0.10 -2.66 -26.56
CA GLY A 183 -0.22 -3.64 -25.49
C GLY A 183 1.16 -4.05 -24.97
N GLN A 184 1.20 -4.63 -23.77
CA GLN A 184 2.42 -5.19 -23.21
C GLN A 184 2.15 -6.30 -22.20
N LYS A 185 3.17 -7.15 -22.02
CA LYS A 185 3.23 -8.14 -20.97
C LYS A 185 3.73 -7.49 -19.68
N ILE A 186 3.02 -7.73 -18.58
CA ILE A 186 3.35 -7.30 -17.22
C ILE A 186 3.47 -8.57 -16.38
N GLU A 187 4.58 -8.72 -15.65
CA GLU A 187 4.78 -9.81 -14.71
C GLU A 187 4.95 -9.24 -13.30
N VAL A 188 4.15 -9.72 -12.35
CA VAL A 188 4.27 -9.36 -10.93
C VAL A 188 4.23 -10.62 -10.09
N PRO A 189 5.38 -11.27 -9.85
CA PRO A 189 5.40 -12.52 -9.10
C PRO A 189 5.03 -12.33 -7.62
N LEU A 190 4.33 -13.31 -7.03
CA LEU A 190 4.02 -13.30 -5.58
C LEU A 190 5.29 -13.20 -4.72
N TYR A 191 6.37 -13.85 -5.17
CA TYR A 191 7.69 -13.77 -4.55
C TYR A 191 8.27 -12.35 -4.55
N ALA A 192 8.07 -11.60 -5.63
CA ALA A 192 8.49 -10.20 -5.74
C ALA A 192 7.64 -9.29 -4.84
N GLY A 193 6.33 -9.52 -4.76
CA GLY A 193 5.46 -8.78 -3.83
C GLY A 193 5.82 -9.02 -2.36
N SER A 194 6.21 -10.25 -2.00
CA SER A 194 6.72 -10.57 -0.65
C SER A 194 8.02 -9.83 -0.32
N THR A 195 8.94 -9.73 -1.27
CA THR A 195 10.20 -8.99 -1.09
C THR A 195 9.98 -7.48 -1.04
N ALA A 196 9.01 -6.94 -1.78
CA ALA A 196 8.61 -5.53 -1.70
C ALA A 196 8.12 -5.15 -0.28
N MET A 197 7.43 -6.06 0.42
CA MET A 197 7.01 -5.85 1.82
C MET A 197 8.20 -5.90 2.82
N GLN A 198 9.38 -6.29 2.36
CA GLN A 198 10.59 -6.44 3.17
C GLN A 198 11.74 -5.55 2.68
N ALA A 199 11.48 -4.58 1.79
CA ALA A 199 12.50 -3.87 1.00
C ALA A 199 13.72 -3.38 1.81
N THR A 200 13.52 -2.66 2.91
CA THR A 200 14.64 -2.17 3.74
C THR A 200 15.32 -3.24 4.58
N GLY A 201 14.71 -4.41 4.75
CA GLY A 201 15.32 -5.55 5.45
C GLY A 201 16.37 -6.30 4.65
N LEU A 202 16.36 -6.11 3.34
CA LEU A 202 17.28 -6.78 2.42
C LEU A 202 18.48 -5.89 2.04
N ILE A 203 18.52 -4.66 2.54
CA ILE A 203 19.66 -3.76 2.34
C ILE A 203 20.84 -4.29 3.16
N SER A 204 21.94 -4.56 2.47
CA SER A 204 23.20 -5.02 3.05
C SER A 204 24.38 -4.31 2.40
N GLY A 205 25.51 -4.24 3.12
CA GLY A 205 26.72 -3.61 2.63
C GLY A 205 27.72 -3.35 3.75
N GLU A 206 28.99 -3.12 3.41
CA GLU A 206 30.09 -2.95 4.38
C GLU A 206 29.85 -1.83 5.41
N LYS A 207 29.10 -0.80 5.01
CA LYS A 207 28.77 0.37 5.84
C LYS A 207 27.34 0.35 6.38
N VAL A 208 26.59 -0.71 6.09
CA VAL A 208 25.23 -0.88 6.57
C VAL A 208 25.30 -1.60 7.91
N ILE A 209 25.07 -0.86 9.00
CA ILE A 209 24.88 -1.45 10.31
C ILE A 209 23.40 -1.80 10.41
N THR A 210 23.05 -3.06 10.11
CA THR A 210 21.71 -3.58 10.40
C THR A 210 21.75 -4.17 11.81
N PRO A 211 21.05 -3.57 12.79
CA PRO A 211 20.91 -4.20 14.10
C PRO A 211 20.34 -5.60 13.91
N ALA A 212 20.86 -6.59 14.64
CA ALA A 212 20.34 -7.95 14.56
C ALA A 212 18.83 -7.91 14.81
N ARG A 213 18.02 -8.35 13.84
CA ARG A 213 16.55 -8.41 13.93
C ARG A 213 16.05 -9.44 14.96
N ARG A 214 16.95 -10.05 15.74
CA ARG A 214 16.61 -10.97 16.82
C ARG A 214 15.86 -10.22 17.91
N ARG A 215 14.55 -10.16 17.72
CA ARG A 215 13.59 -9.80 18.74
C ARG A 215 13.65 -10.91 19.80
N GLY A 216 13.94 -10.53 21.04
CA GLY A 216 13.96 -11.46 22.17
C GLY A 216 12.61 -12.15 22.38
N PRO A 217 12.48 -13.03 23.38
CA PRO A 217 11.19 -13.62 23.71
C PRO A 217 10.21 -12.54 24.20
N GLY A 218 8.98 -12.56 23.67
CA GLY A 218 7.85 -11.80 24.21
C GLY A 218 7.22 -10.74 23.29
N PRO A 219 6.07 -10.18 23.69
CA PRO A 219 5.29 -9.23 22.88
C PRO A 219 5.92 -7.83 22.81
N SER A 220 6.83 -7.54 23.74
CA SER A 220 7.48 -6.24 23.88
C SER A 220 8.96 -6.36 23.50
N THR A 221 9.23 -6.43 22.21
CA THR A 221 10.60 -6.57 21.69
C THR A 221 10.90 -5.46 20.70
N GLY A 222 12.20 -5.14 20.54
CA GLY A 222 12.65 -4.04 19.69
C GLY A 222 13.05 -2.80 20.47
N LEU A 223 13.13 -1.68 19.76
CA LEU A 223 13.58 -0.40 20.28
C LEU A 223 12.67 0.05 21.45
N PRO A 224 13.21 0.36 22.65
CA PRO A 224 12.40 0.66 23.83
C PRO A 224 11.41 1.82 23.63
N VAL A 225 11.77 2.81 22.82
CA VAL A 225 10.92 3.97 22.56
C VAL A 225 9.95 3.77 21.38
N TYR A 226 9.86 2.54 20.86
CA TYR A 226 9.06 2.19 19.68
C TYR A 226 8.53 0.73 19.76
N ARG A 227 7.66 0.45 20.75
CA ARG A 227 7.16 -0.91 21.07
C ARG A 227 5.89 -0.91 21.92
N LEU A 228 5.37 -2.12 22.19
CA LEU A 228 4.31 -2.38 23.17
C LEU A 228 4.84 -2.36 24.61
N TYR A 229 4.04 -1.82 25.53
CA TYR A 229 4.23 -1.82 26.98
C TYR A 229 2.99 -2.35 27.69
N LYS A 230 3.20 -3.17 28.73
CA LYS A 230 2.13 -3.67 29.58
C LYS A 230 1.78 -2.62 30.64
N CYS A 231 0.53 -2.17 30.63
CA CYS A 231 -0.06 -1.36 31.69
C CYS A 231 -0.71 -2.26 32.76
N SER A 232 -1.24 -1.66 33.82
CA SER A 232 -1.85 -2.40 34.93
C SER A 232 -3.05 -3.26 34.52
N ASP A 233 -3.75 -2.87 33.45
CA ASP A 233 -4.97 -3.50 32.92
C ASP A 233 -4.75 -4.09 31.51
N ASP A 234 -4.15 -3.33 30.58
CA ASP A 234 -4.04 -3.71 29.17
C ASP A 234 -2.70 -3.25 28.53
N TRP A 235 -2.58 -3.21 27.20
CA TRP A 235 -1.35 -2.90 26.47
C TRP A 235 -1.43 -1.57 25.70
N ILE A 236 -0.33 -0.83 25.68
CA ILE A 236 -0.16 0.42 24.93
C ILE A 236 1.02 0.30 23.97
N PHE A 237 0.90 0.81 22.75
CA PHE A 237 2.04 1.03 21.86
C PHE A 237 2.54 2.47 21.99
N VAL A 238 3.85 2.65 22.16
CA VAL A 238 4.53 3.95 22.17
C VAL A 238 5.44 4.04 20.95
N ALA A 239 5.38 5.16 20.22
CA ALA A 239 6.11 5.34 18.96
C ALA A 239 6.86 6.69 18.90
N CYS A 240 8.08 6.74 19.42
CA CYS A 240 8.95 7.91 19.29
C CYS A 240 9.78 7.83 18.00
N GLY A 241 9.30 8.47 16.94
CA GLY A 241 9.96 8.43 15.62
C GLY A 241 11.01 9.51 15.34
N ASN A 242 11.27 10.41 16.28
CA ASN A 242 12.31 11.45 16.19
C ASN A 242 12.70 11.95 17.59
N ASN A 243 13.74 12.79 17.67
CA ASN A 243 14.23 13.37 18.92
C ASN A 243 13.21 14.27 19.63
N VAL A 244 12.32 14.94 18.90
CA VAL A 244 11.25 15.75 19.50
C VAL A 244 10.27 14.87 20.29
N PHE A 245 9.87 13.73 19.74
CA PHE A 245 9.01 12.77 20.43
C PHE A 245 9.73 12.09 21.60
N TRP A 246 11.02 11.76 21.47
CA TRP A 246 11.84 11.28 22.59
C TRP A 246 11.82 12.27 23.76
N ASN A 247 12.11 13.55 23.50
CA ASN A 247 12.13 14.58 24.53
C ASN A 247 10.77 14.72 25.22
N LYS A 248 9.68 14.69 24.44
CA LYS A 248 8.31 14.73 24.97
C LYS A 248 7.98 13.49 25.82
N LEU A 249 8.45 12.30 25.44
CA LEU A 249 8.27 11.09 26.23
C LEU A 249 8.96 11.22 27.59
N CYS A 250 10.23 11.65 27.62
CA CYS A 250 10.95 11.85 28.88
C CYS A 250 10.26 12.87 29.78
N ILE A 251 9.74 13.96 29.21
CA ILE A 251 8.97 14.96 29.96
C ILE A 251 7.66 14.37 30.49
N ALA A 252 6.89 13.69 29.64
CA ALA A 252 5.59 13.12 29.98
C ALA A 252 5.67 12.03 31.06
N LEU A 253 6.78 11.29 31.12
CA LEU A 253 7.04 10.26 32.13
C LEU A 253 7.88 10.79 33.31
N GLU A 254 8.16 12.09 33.36
CA GLU A 254 9.00 12.74 34.39
C GLU A 254 10.42 12.12 34.52
N CYS A 255 10.93 11.55 33.43
CA CYS A 255 12.23 10.89 33.35
C CYS A 255 13.30 11.82 32.74
N PHE A 256 13.46 13.01 33.31
CA PHE A 256 14.33 14.07 32.76
C PHE A 256 15.80 13.64 32.65
N ASP A 257 16.28 12.82 33.59
CA ASP A 257 17.66 12.35 33.62
C ASP A 257 18.05 11.54 32.37
N LEU A 258 17.06 10.94 31.68
CA LEU A 258 17.29 10.20 30.44
C LEU A 258 17.74 11.09 29.27
N LEU A 259 17.47 12.40 29.33
CA LEU A 259 17.89 13.35 28.30
C LEU A 259 19.39 13.67 28.34
N GLU A 260 20.00 13.51 29.51
CA GLU A 260 21.43 13.76 29.73
C GLU A 260 22.25 12.46 29.82
N ASP A 261 21.57 11.31 29.88
CA ASP A 261 22.21 10.01 29.92
C ASP A 261 22.96 9.72 28.61
N VAL A 262 24.28 9.57 28.72
CA VAL A 262 25.19 9.29 27.60
C VAL A 262 24.80 8.06 26.78
N ARG A 263 24.03 7.12 27.35
CA ARG A 263 23.52 5.93 26.67
C ARG A 263 22.40 6.25 25.66
N PHE A 264 21.67 7.36 25.86
CA PHE A 264 20.44 7.67 25.14
C PHE A 264 20.49 9.02 24.37
N LEU A 265 21.65 9.68 24.30
CA LEU A 265 21.80 10.99 23.61
C LEU A 265 21.40 10.96 22.13
N GLU A 266 21.57 9.83 21.46
CA GLU A 266 21.26 9.64 20.04
C GLU A 266 19.89 8.96 19.80
N ALA A 267 19.00 9.04 20.79
CA ALA A 267 17.62 8.58 20.66
C ALA A 267 16.83 9.35 19.58
N PRO A 268 15.85 8.71 18.91
CA PRO A 268 15.38 7.35 19.19
C PRO A 268 16.10 6.26 18.38
N TRP A 269 16.55 6.53 17.15
CA TRP A 269 16.95 5.47 16.22
C TRP A 269 18.35 4.90 16.44
N ASN A 270 19.25 5.67 17.08
CA ASN A 270 20.66 5.32 17.23
C ASN A 270 21.03 4.95 18.69
N ILE A 271 20.04 4.56 19.51
CA ILE A 271 20.32 3.97 20.83
C ILE A 271 21.06 2.64 20.59
N PRO A 272 22.29 2.45 21.13
CA PRO A 272 23.03 1.19 20.98
C PRO A 272 22.22 0.00 21.51
N SER A 273 22.23 -1.11 20.77
CA SER A 273 21.39 -2.29 21.06
C SER A 273 21.66 -2.90 22.44
N GLU A 274 22.89 -2.79 22.94
CA GLU A 274 23.30 -3.24 24.27
C GLU A 274 22.62 -2.46 25.41
N HIS A 275 22.14 -1.25 25.15
CA HIS A 275 21.43 -0.41 26.13
C HIS A 275 19.90 -0.49 26.02
N TRP A 276 19.37 -1.32 25.11
CA TRP A 276 17.92 -1.45 24.96
C TRP A 276 17.27 -2.06 26.20
N SER A 277 17.90 -3.07 26.81
CA SER A 277 17.42 -3.66 28.05
C SER A 277 17.44 -2.66 29.20
N ASP A 278 18.51 -1.87 29.33
CA ASP A 278 18.63 -0.84 30.36
C ASP A 278 17.45 0.15 30.34
N LEU A 279 17.10 0.64 29.15
CA LEU A 279 15.99 1.58 28.99
C LEU A 279 14.62 0.90 29.18
N ALA A 280 14.48 -0.34 28.72
CA ALA A 280 13.24 -1.10 28.93
C ALA A 280 12.97 -1.35 30.43
N GLU A 281 13.99 -1.72 31.22
CA GLU A 281 13.88 -1.92 32.67
C GLU A 281 13.47 -0.65 33.43
N ILE A 282 13.75 0.54 32.89
CA ILE A 282 13.29 1.82 33.43
C ILE A 282 11.83 2.08 33.05
N LEU A 283 11.46 1.86 31.79
CA LEU A 283 10.14 2.23 31.27
C LEU A 283 9.04 1.22 31.64
N GLU A 284 9.35 -0.07 31.74
CA GLU A 284 8.36 -1.12 32.02
C GLU A 284 7.62 -0.93 33.36
N PRO A 285 8.29 -0.68 34.50
CA PRO A 285 7.61 -0.43 35.77
C PRO A 285 6.75 0.84 35.75
N ILE A 286 7.17 1.86 35.00
CA ILE A 286 6.40 3.11 34.86
C ILE A 286 5.06 2.78 34.19
N PHE A 287 5.07 2.18 33.00
CA PHE A 287 3.83 1.83 32.31
C PHE A 287 2.97 0.84 33.11
N ALA A 288 3.56 -0.12 33.81
CA ALA A 288 2.84 -1.08 34.64
C ALA A 288 2.15 -0.46 35.87
N SER A 289 2.58 0.74 36.31
CA SER A 289 2.08 1.36 37.55
C SER A 289 0.65 1.89 37.49
N ASN A 290 0.12 2.12 36.28
CA ASN A 290 -1.21 2.70 36.07
C ASN A 290 -1.92 2.07 34.85
N SER A 291 -3.20 2.41 34.69
CA SER A 291 -4.02 1.90 33.58
C SER A 291 -3.56 2.43 32.23
N ARG A 292 -3.89 1.69 31.17
CA ARG A 292 -3.65 2.09 29.79
C ARG A 292 -4.28 3.44 29.47
N GLU A 293 -5.51 3.68 29.94
CA GLU A 293 -6.21 4.94 29.71
C GLU A 293 -5.53 6.13 30.38
N HIS A 294 -5.01 5.95 31.60
CA HIS A 294 -4.21 6.96 32.28
C HIS A 294 -2.98 7.37 31.43
N TRP A 295 -2.23 6.39 30.94
CA TRP A 295 -1.06 6.65 30.12
C TRP A 295 -1.40 7.25 28.75
N LEU A 296 -2.46 6.77 28.09
CA LEU A 296 -2.92 7.37 26.84
C LEU A 296 -3.23 8.86 27.01
N ASN A 297 -3.88 9.25 28.11
CA ASN A 297 -4.20 10.65 28.37
C ASN A 297 -2.93 11.49 28.57
N ILE A 298 -2.01 11.05 29.45
CA ILE A 298 -0.74 11.77 29.70
C ILE A 298 0.08 11.92 28.41
N LEU A 299 0.24 10.84 27.64
CA LEU A 299 1.04 10.86 26.43
C LEU A 299 0.41 11.74 25.34
N ARG A 300 -0.91 11.70 25.17
CA ARG A 300 -1.63 12.53 24.20
C ARG A 300 -1.60 14.01 24.57
N GLU A 301 -1.76 14.35 25.85
CA GLU A 301 -1.63 15.73 26.34
C GLU A 301 -0.25 16.33 26.04
N ASN A 302 0.78 15.48 25.96
CA ASN A 302 2.15 15.87 25.62
C ASN A 302 2.50 15.68 24.14
N ASP A 303 1.53 15.35 23.27
CA ASP A 303 1.74 15.10 21.83
C ASP A 303 2.83 14.04 21.57
N VAL A 304 2.84 12.98 22.41
CA VAL A 304 3.65 11.77 22.25
C VAL A 304 2.82 10.74 21.46
N PRO A 305 3.36 10.14 20.37
CA PRO A 305 2.62 9.19 19.57
C PRO A 305 2.40 7.87 20.32
N CYS A 306 1.14 7.55 20.59
CA CYS A 306 0.76 6.35 21.32
C CYS A 306 -0.64 5.85 20.91
N ALA A 307 -0.87 4.56 21.07
CA ALA A 307 -2.13 3.92 20.71
C ALA A 307 -2.45 2.72 21.63
N PRO A 308 -3.73 2.45 21.91
CA PRO A 308 -4.12 1.21 22.56
C PRO A 308 -3.92 0.02 21.60
N ALA A 309 -3.47 -1.12 22.13
CA ALA A 309 -3.56 -2.39 21.41
C ALA A 309 -4.99 -2.93 21.54
N GLU A 310 -5.70 -3.07 20.43
CA GLU A 310 -7.15 -3.27 20.41
C GLU A 310 -7.57 -4.40 19.48
N THR A 311 -8.83 -4.84 19.61
CA THR A 311 -9.40 -5.86 18.73
C THR A 311 -10.01 -5.26 17.47
N ARG A 312 -10.30 -6.11 16.48
CA ARG A 312 -11.02 -5.71 15.26
C ARG A 312 -12.43 -5.20 15.55
N GLU A 313 -13.09 -5.76 16.57
CA GLU A 313 -14.40 -5.31 17.04
C GLU A 313 -14.32 -3.87 17.55
N TRP A 314 -13.32 -3.55 18.38
CA TRP A 314 -13.07 -2.18 18.83
C TRP A 314 -12.78 -1.25 17.65
N PHE A 315 -11.90 -1.67 16.74
CA PHE A 315 -11.52 -0.90 15.56
C PHE A 315 -12.73 -0.52 14.71
N SER A 316 -13.66 -1.47 14.50
CA SER A 316 -14.87 -1.25 13.70
C SER A 316 -15.78 -0.14 14.26
N GLN A 317 -15.69 0.13 15.56
CA GLN A 317 -16.48 1.15 16.26
C GLN A 317 -15.69 2.42 16.57
N HIS A 318 -14.41 2.48 16.19
CA HIS A 318 -13.55 3.62 16.50
C HIS A 318 -14.09 4.90 15.82
N PRO A 319 -14.16 6.05 16.52
CA PRO A 319 -14.75 7.28 15.97
C PRO A 319 -14.14 7.72 14.64
N GLN A 320 -12.81 7.57 14.48
CA GLN A 320 -12.15 7.90 13.22
C GLN A 320 -12.47 6.91 12.09
N VAL A 321 -12.66 5.62 12.40
CA VAL A 321 -13.02 4.59 11.42
C VAL A 321 -14.42 4.86 10.87
N ILE A 322 -15.36 5.19 11.77
CA ILE A 322 -16.73 5.59 11.41
C ILE A 322 -16.71 6.88 10.59
N TYR A 323 -15.99 7.91 11.06
CA TYR A 323 -15.90 9.21 10.37
C TYR A 323 -15.31 9.08 8.96
N ASN A 324 -14.28 8.24 8.79
CA ASN A 324 -13.64 8.01 7.51
C ASN A 324 -14.45 7.12 6.56
N GLU A 325 -15.55 6.52 7.04
CA GLU A 325 -16.36 5.53 6.31
C GLU A 325 -15.53 4.32 5.85
N MET A 326 -14.59 3.87 6.69
CA MET A 326 -13.65 2.78 6.33
C MET A 326 -14.33 1.42 6.21
N LEU A 327 -15.55 1.27 6.72
CA LEU A 327 -16.40 0.09 6.59
C LEU A 327 -17.74 0.48 5.95
N GLN A 328 -18.26 -0.39 5.10
CA GLN A 328 -19.52 -0.19 4.39
C GLN A 328 -20.44 -1.41 4.53
N LYS A 329 -21.75 -1.14 4.46
CA LYS A 329 -22.78 -2.18 4.43
C LYS A 329 -23.15 -2.54 2.99
N ILE A 330 -23.16 -3.84 2.68
CA ILE A 330 -23.54 -4.39 1.38
C ILE A 330 -24.61 -5.46 1.60
N GLU A 331 -25.75 -5.31 0.93
CA GLU A 331 -26.74 -6.38 0.80
C GLU A 331 -26.23 -7.40 -0.22
N ASP A 332 -25.65 -8.48 0.28
CA ASP A 332 -25.11 -9.55 -0.53
C ASP A 332 -26.15 -10.67 -0.70
N PRO A 333 -26.39 -11.16 -1.93
CA PRO A 333 -27.42 -12.16 -2.19
C PRO A 333 -27.13 -13.54 -1.56
N GLU A 334 -25.88 -13.83 -1.16
CA GLU A 334 -25.52 -15.08 -0.47
C GLU A 334 -25.30 -14.86 1.03
N LEU A 335 -24.62 -13.77 1.41
CA LEU A 335 -24.26 -13.51 2.80
C LEU A 335 -25.29 -12.67 3.57
N GLY A 336 -26.31 -12.14 2.90
CA GLY A 336 -27.24 -11.15 3.45
C GLY A 336 -26.56 -9.78 3.67
N LEU A 337 -27.10 -9.00 4.60
CA LEU A 337 -26.50 -7.71 4.97
C LEU A 337 -25.15 -7.92 5.65
N THR A 338 -24.07 -7.61 4.94
CA THR A 338 -22.69 -7.75 5.41
C THR A 338 -22.01 -6.41 5.61
N THR A 339 -21.03 -6.37 6.51
CA THR A 339 -20.11 -5.23 6.66
C THR A 339 -18.78 -5.60 6.03
N GLN A 340 -18.28 -4.76 5.13
CA GLN A 340 -17.05 -4.99 4.38
C GLN A 340 -16.16 -3.74 4.39
N VAL A 341 -14.86 -3.89 4.15
CA VAL A 341 -13.92 -2.76 4.08
C VAL A 341 -14.25 -1.87 2.88
N SER A 342 -14.32 -0.55 3.08
CA SER A 342 -14.48 0.43 2.01
C SER A 342 -13.17 0.64 1.24
N PRO A 343 -13.21 1.07 -0.03
CA PRO A 343 -12.01 1.49 -0.75
C PRO A 343 -11.23 2.55 0.06
N PRO A 344 -9.93 2.36 0.35
CA PRO A 344 -9.15 3.27 1.19
C PRO A 344 -8.64 4.50 0.41
N LEU A 345 -9.37 4.95 -0.61
CA LEU A 345 -8.95 5.97 -1.58
C LEU A 345 -10.03 7.05 -1.69
N LYS A 346 -9.61 8.31 -1.80
CA LYS A 346 -10.50 9.45 -1.99
C LYS A 346 -9.98 10.35 -3.10
N PHE A 347 -10.72 10.44 -4.21
CA PHE A 347 -10.45 11.36 -5.30
C PHE A 347 -11.37 12.59 -5.21
N SER A 348 -10.82 13.78 -5.43
CA SER A 348 -11.57 15.04 -5.41
C SER A 348 -12.43 15.24 -6.67
N VAL A 349 -11.97 14.73 -7.82
CA VAL A 349 -12.64 14.90 -9.13
C VAL A 349 -13.35 13.61 -9.56
N SER A 350 -12.62 12.51 -9.68
CA SER A 350 -13.13 11.21 -10.16
C SER A 350 -13.59 10.32 -9.01
N LYS A 351 -14.77 10.61 -8.45
CA LYS A 351 -15.30 9.85 -7.31
C LYS A 351 -15.36 8.34 -7.59
N SER A 352 -14.84 7.55 -6.66
CA SER A 352 -14.96 6.10 -6.68
C SER A 352 -16.42 5.66 -6.67
N PRO A 353 -16.80 4.64 -7.45
CA PRO A 353 -18.14 4.07 -7.39
C PRO A 353 -18.38 3.43 -6.02
N LYS A 354 -19.65 3.38 -5.60
CA LYS A 354 -20.04 2.55 -4.47
C LYS A 354 -20.05 1.08 -4.91
N PRO A 355 -19.28 0.19 -4.28
CA PRO A 355 -19.25 -1.22 -4.67
C PRO A 355 -20.62 -1.89 -4.54
N GLY A 356 -21.01 -2.67 -5.55
CA GLY A 356 -22.13 -3.61 -5.47
C GLY A 356 -21.70 -4.96 -4.88
N PRO A 357 -22.63 -5.89 -4.60
CA PRO A 357 -22.29 -7.24 -4.15
C PRO A 357 -21.57 -8.03 -5.26
N ALA A 358 -20.98 -9.18 -4.90
CA ALA A 358 -20.48 -10.12 -5.90
C ALA A 358 -21.66 -10.75 -6.69
N ARG A 359 -21.43 -11.07 -7.96
CA ARG A 359 -22.47 -11.66 -8.84
C ARG A 359 -22.54 -13.17 -8.73
N TYR A 360 -23.69 -13.75 -9.07
CA TYR A 360 -23.80 -15.20 -9.22
C TYR A 360 -23.00 -15.69 -10.43
N PRO A 361 -22.55 -16.97 -10.44
CA PRO A 361 -21.81 -17.52 -11.56
C PRO A 361 -22.55 -17.34 -12.89
N GLY A 362 -21.91 -16.66 -13.84
CA GLY A 362 -22.42 -16.48 -15.20
C GLY A 362 -23.65 -15.57 -15.31
N GLU A 363 -23.96 -14.79 -14.28
CA GLU A 363 -25.06 -13.81 -14.28
C GLU A 363 -24.93 -12.82 -15.46
N ASP A 364 -23.70 -12.54 -15.90
CA ASP A 364 -23.37 -11.61 -16.97
C ASP A 364 -23.00 -12.29 -18.30
N ASN A 365 -23.36 -13.57 -18.52
CA ASN A 365 -23.07 -14.27 -19.79
C ASN A 365 -23.67 -13.57 -21.04
N PHE A 366 -24.63 -12.66 -20.88
CA PHE A 366 -25.13 -11.83 -21.98
C PHE A 366 -24.05 -10.92 -22.60
N LEU A 367 -22.94 -10.66 -21.88
CA LEU A 367 -21.82 -9.86 -22.37
C LEU A 367 -21.14 -10.45 -23.61
N PHE A 368 -21.26 -11.77 -23.84
CA PHE A 368 -20.75 -12.40 -25.06
C PHE A 368 -21.33 -11.81 -26.35
N THR A 369 -22.54 -11.23 -26.29
CA THR A 369 -23.22 -10.69 -27.46
C THR A 369 -23.37 -9.17 -27.43
N THR A 370 -23.11 -8.51 -26.30
CA THR A 370 -23.30 -7.06 -26.15
C THR A 370 -22.00 -6.26 -26.12
N CYS A 371 -20.85 -6.90 -25.84
CA CYS A 371 -19.57 -6.20 -25.83
C CYS A 371 -19.14 -5.82 -27.24
N ILE A 372 -18.85 -4.52 -27.42
CA ILE A 372 -18.37 -3.96 -28.67
C ILE A 372 -16.84 -3.92 -28.62
N PRO A 373 -16.12 -4.40 -29.66
CA PRO A 373 -14.67 -4.26 -29.76
C PRO A 373 -14.24 -2.81 -29.57
N LYS A 374 -13.12 -2.61 -28.87
CA LYS A 374 -12.54 -1.29 -28.72
C LYS A 374 -11.80 -0.90 -30.00
N GLU A 375 -11.88 0.38 -30.34
CA GLU A 375 -11.01 0.92 -31.38
C GLU A 375 -9.55 0.85 -30.93
N SER A 376 -8.66 0.47 -31.83
CA SER A 376 -7.23 0.45 -31.55
C SER A 376 -6.72 1.87 -31.33
N THR A 377 -6.02 2.10 -30.21
CA THR A 377 -5.29 3.34 -30.00
C THR A 377 -4.23 3.50 -31.10
N PRO A 378 -4.15 4.67 -31.77
CA PRO A 378 -3.14 4.89 -32.81
C PRO A 378 -1.73 4.66 -32.26
N LEU A 379 -0.87 4.03 -33.08
CA LEU A 379 0.52 3.83 -32.70
C LEU A 379 1.24 5.17 -32.60
N GLY A 380 1.93 5.36 -31.48
CA GLY A 380 2.64 6.58 -31.17
C GLY A 380 4.08 6.32 -30.72
N LYS A 381 4.61 7.27 -29.96
CA LYS A 381 6.00 7.22 -29.49
C LYS A 381 6.07 6.32 -28.27
N ILE A 382 6.96 5.33 -28.31
CA ILE A 382 7.31 4.51 -27.16
C ILE A 382 8.23 5.34 -26.25
N SER A 383 7.82 5.49 -24.99
CA SER A 383 8.65 6.14 -23.96
C SER A 383 9.67 5.15 -23.41
N ARG A 384 10.79 5.63 -22.86
CA ARG A 384 11.79 4.74 -22.24
C ARG A 384 11.24 4.16 -20.94
N HIS A 385 10.49 4.97 -20.20
CA HIS A 385 9.79 4.59 -18.98
C HIS A 385 8.34 5.13 -19.00
N PRO A 386 7.39 4.48 -18.30
CA PRO A 386 5.99 4.90 -18.28
C PRO A 386 5.77 6.34 -17.83
N LEU A 387 6.58 6.86 -16.90
CA LEU A 387 6.45 8.22 -16.37
C LEU A 387 7.54 9.19 -16.88
N ASP A 388 8.14 8.90 -18.04
CA ASP A 388 9.09 9.81 -18.66
C ASP A 388 8.50 11.22 -18.82
N GLY A 389 9.22 12.21 -18.29
CA GLY A 389 8.83 13.63 -18.37
C GLY A 389 7.87 14.09 -17.27
N ILE A 390 7.40 13.19 -16.41
CA ILE A 390 6.61 13.54 -15.23
C ILE A 390 7.51 14.11 -14.14
N LYS A 391 7.16 15.27 -13.61
CA LYS A 391 7.87 15.94 -12.51
C LYS A 391 7.08 15.85 -11.21
N VAL A 392 7.75 15.34 -10.17
CA VAL A 392 7.16 15.16 -8.83
C VAL A 392 7.92 16.01 -7.82
N VAL A 393 7.20 16.81 -7.05
CA VAL A 393 7.73 17.49 -5.87
C VAL A 393 7.31 16.70 -4.63
N ASP A 394 8.30 16.15 -3.92
CA ASP A 394 8.11 15.24 -2.79
C ASP A 394 8.39 15.96 -1.47
N LEU A 395 7.33 16.26 -0.72
CA LEU A 395 7.39 16.80 0.65
C LEU A 395 7.24 15.72 1.72
N THR A 396 7.19 14.46 1.32
CA THR A 396 6.92 13.35 2.23
C THR A 396 8.14 13.03 3.11
N GLY A 397 7.87 12.52 4.31
CA GLY A 397 8.87 11.99 5.23
C GLY A 397 8.68 10.49 5.53
N TYR A 398 9.66 9.89 6.20
CA TYR A 398 9.58 8.52 6.73
C TYR A 398 9.40 7.44 5.65
N ILE A 399 8.31 6.65 5.71
CA ILE A 399 8.12 5.42 4.91
C ILE A 399 7.07 5.61 3.84
N ALA A 400 5.77 5.65 4.20
CA ALA A 400 4.68 5.41 3.25
C ALA A 400 4.66 6.41 2.07
N GLY A 401 4.72 7.71 2.37
CA GLY A 401 4.77 8.73 1.32
C GLY A 401 6.07 8.69 0.52
N ALA A 402 7.20 8.50 1.21
CA ALA A 402 8.53 8.46 0.58
C ALA A 402 8.67 7.25 -0.35
N TYR A 403 8.20 6.08 0.06
CA TYR A 403 8.21 4.90 -0.79
C TYR A 403 7.26 5.06 -1.98
N GLY A 404 6.07 5.65 -1.76
CA GLY A 404 5.14 5.95 -2.85
C GLY A 404 5.77 6.78 -3.97
N THR A 405 6.54 7.83 -3.63
CA THR A 405 7.24 8.64 -4.63
C THR A 405 8.50 7.96 -5.18
N THR A 406 9.13 7.05 -4.44
CA THR A 406 10.19 6.17 -4.98
C THR A 406 9.65 5.26 -6.09
N LEU A 407 8.46 4.68 -5.92
CA LEU A 407 7.83 3.86 -6.96
C LEU A 407 7.57 4.66 -8.25
N LEU A 408 7.28 5.97 -8.14
CA LEU A 408 7.18 6.85 -9.32
C LEU A 408 8.55 7.09 -9.98
N ALA A 409 9.61 7.25 -9.18
CA ALA A 409 10.97 7.38 -9.70
C ALA A 409 11.43 6.10 -10.42
N ASP A 410 11.11 4.93 -9.86
CA ASP A 410 11.42 3.62 -10.47
C ASP A 410 10.70 3.45 -11.82
N LEU A 411 9.55 4.11 -12.00
CA LEU A 411 8.80 4.19 -13.26
C LEU A 411 9.24 5.34 -14.18
N GLY A 412 10.30 6.07 -13.84
CA GLY A 412 10.96 7.08 -14.68
C GLY A 412 10.61 8.55 -14.40
N ALA A 413 9.82 8.85 -13.37
CA ALA A 413 9.52 10.24 -13.01
C ALA A 413 10.75 10.97 -12.45
N ASP A 414 10.87 12.28 -12.72
CA ASP A 414 11.86 13.15 -12.06
C ASP A 414 11.32 13.60 -10.70
N VAL A 415 11.81 12.97 -9.64
CA VAL A 415 11.36 13.22 -8.28
C VAL A 415 12.36 14.10 -7.52
N LEU A 416 11.89 15.29 -7.10
CA LEU A 416 12.62 16.22 -6.25
C LEU A 416 12.05 16.21 -4.83
N LYS A 417 12.77 15.58 -3.90
CA LYS A 417 12.47 15.63 -2.47
C LYS A 417 12.92 16.96 -1.89
N ILE A 418 12.00 17.64 -1.22
CA ILE A 418 12.25 18.90 -0.52
C ILE A 418 12.18 18.66 0.98
N GLU A 419 13.23 19.05 1.68
CA GLU A 419 13.37 18.86 3.12
C GLU A 419 13.62 20.19 3.84
N SER A 420 13.24 20.24 5.12
CA SER A 420 13.66 21.33 5.99
C SER A 420 15.15 21.21 6.34
N PHE A 421 15.72 22.22 7.00
CA PHE A 421 17.09 22.14 7.53
C PHE A 421 17.32 20.99 8.52
N ALA A 422 16.26 20.51 9.18
CA ALA A 422 16.35 19.34 10.05
C ALA A 422 16.44 18.02 9.27
N GLY A 423 16.10 18.03 7.98
CA GLY A 423 15.98 16.83 7.16
C GLY A 423 14.77 15.96 7.51
N ASP A 424 14.63 14.85 6.79
CA ASP A 424 13.75 13.75 7.13
C ASP A 424 14.19 13.06 8.43
N GLY A 425 13.25 12.76 9.32
CA GLY A 425 13.54 12.09 10.60
C GLY A 425 14.19 10.72 10.46
N PHE A 426 14.06 10.07 9.30
CA PHE A 426 14.75 8.82 8.98
C PHE A 426 16.19 8.98 8.50
N ARG A 427 16.71 10.19 8.29
CA ARG A 427 18.13 10.37 7.93
C ARG A 427 19.09 9.80 8.98
N GLN A 428 18.67 9.74 10.25
CA GLN A 428 19.42 9.06 11.32
C GLN A 428 19.53 7.55 11.10
N ASN A 429 18.54 6.94 10.44
CA ASN A 429 18.54 5.56 9.97
C ASN A 429 18.95 5.51 8.48
N GLY A 430 20.24 5.71 8.23
CA GLY A 430 20.77 5.94 6.87
C GLY A 430 20.37 4.86 5.86
N ALA A 431 20.43 3.58 6.22
CA ALA A 431 20.09 2.49 5.31
C ALA A 431 18.58 2.48 4.95
N ALA A 432 17.70 2.64 5.95
CA ALA A 432 16.26 2.72 5.70
C ALA A 432 15.89 3.96 4.88
N PHE A 433 16.52 5.11 5.16
CA PHE A 433 16.31 6.33 4.38
C PHE A 433 16.67 6.12 2.91
N GLN A 434 17.83 5.51 2.62
CA GLN A 434 18.23 5.24 1.24
C GLN A 434 17.25 4.28 0.54
N GLY A 435 16.80 3.23 1.22
CA GLY A 435 15.82 2.29 0.65
C GLY A 435 14.49 2.95 0.26
N TRP A 436 13.98 3.85 1.10
CA TRP A 436 12.70 4.52 0.86
C TRP A 436 12.78 5.81 0.06
N ASN A 437 13.99 6.28 -0.31
CA ASN A 437 14.19 7.51 -1.07
C ASN A 437 15.15 7.34 -2.27
N GLN A 438 15.37 6.11 -2.73
CA GLN A 438 16.21 5.85 -3.91
C GLN A 438 15.63 6.50 -5.17
N GLY A 439 16.50 6.82 -6.13
CA GLY A 439 16.10 7.42 -7.41
C GLY A 439 15.72 8.91 -7.35
N LYS A 440 15.69 9.54 -6.17
CA LYS A 440 15.28 10.94 -5.98
C LYS A 440 16.45 11.91 -5.94
N ARG A 441 16.20 13.15 -6.36
CA ARG A 441 17.07 14.31 -6.08
C ARG A 441 16.60 15.00 -4.80
N GLY A 442 17.54 15.51 -4.00
CA GLY A 442 17.23 16.19 -2.74
C GLY A 442 17.52 17.70 -2.79
N MET A 443 16.68 18.49 -2.13
CA MET A 443 16.90 19.92 -1.91
C MET A 443 16.44 20.32 -0.52
N ILE A 444 17.23 21.17 0.15
CA ILE A 444 16.84 21.78 1.42
C ILE A 444 16.18 23.12 1.13
N LEU A 445 14.97 23.33 1.65
CA LEU A 445 14.21 24.56 1.48
C LEU A 445 13.40 24.87 2.74
N ASN A 446 13.50 26.10 3.25
CA ASN A 446 12.69 26.54 4.38
C ASN A 446 11.36 27.13 3.89
N LEU A 447 10.31 26.32 3.91
CA LEU A 447 8.96 26.72 3.49
C LEU A 447 8.31 27.78 4.42
N LYS A 448 8.86 28.00 5.62
CA LYS A 448 8.39 29.06 6.54
C LYS A 448 8.95 30.44 6.18
N ASP A 449 10.02 30.50 5.38
CA ASP A 449 10.54 31.76 4.85
C ASP A 449 9.76 32.12 3.59
N PRO A 450 9.19 33.34 3.46
CA PRO A 450 8.49 33.76 2.25
C PRO A 450 9.28 33.56 0.96
N LYS A 451 10.62 33.70 0.99
CA LYS A 451 11.47 33.43 -0.17
C LYS A 451 11.56 31.94 -0.48
N GLY A 452 11.63 31.10 0.56
CA GLY A 452 11.62 29.66 0.40
C GLY A 452 10.31 29.17 -0.19
N LEU A 453 9.18 29.71 0.28
CA LEU A 453 7.86 29.42 -0.27
C LEU A 453 7.71 29.90 -1.73
N ASP A 454 8.25 31.07 -2.08
CA ASP A 454 8.23 31.53 -3.49
C ASP A 454 9.03 30.60 -4.42
N ILE A 455 10.21 30.14 -4.00
CA ILE A 455 10.99 29.13 -4.74
C ILE A 455 10.18 27.84 -4.87
N PHE A 456 9.52 27.40 -3.81
CA PHE A 456 8.65 26.22 -3.86
C PHE A 456 7.53 26.40 -4.90
N HIS A 457 6.84 27.54 -4.90
CA HIS A 457 5.81 27.84 -5.89
C HIS A 457 6.35 27.89 -7.32
N GLN A 458 7.60 28.33 -7.53
CA GLN A 458 8.24 28.24 -8.86
C GLN A 458 8.40 26.79 -9.33
N LEU A 459 8.77 25.88 -8.44
CA LEU A 459 8.85 24.44 -8.76
C LEU A 459 7.45 23.87 -9.06
N VAL A 460 6.45 24.22 -8.26
CA VAL A 460 5.06 23.74 -8.44
C VAL A 460 4.45 24.19 -9.77
N ARG A 461 4.85 25.35 -10.32
CA ARG A 461 4.41 25.81 -11.66
C ARG A 461 4.81 24.84 -12.78
N GLU A 462 5.89 24.08 -12.60
CA GLU A 462 6.37 23.11 -13.56
C GLU A 462 6.10 21.65 -13.17
N ALA A 463 5.63 21.41 -11.94
CA ALA A 463 5.37 20.06 -11.44
C ALA A 463 4.03 19.51 -11.96
N ASP A 464 3.98 18.20 -12.15
CA ASP A 464 2.75 17.47 -12.43
C ASP A 464 2.11 16.96 -11.13
N VAL A 465 2.95 16.58 -10.16
CA VAL A 465 2.53 16.01 -8.88
C VAL A 465 3.22 16.72 -7.72
N VAL A 466 2.46 17.01 -6.67
CA VAL A 466 3.00 17.31 -5.32
C VAL A 466 2.50 16.22 -4.37
N ALA A 467 3.42 15.62 -3.63
CA ALA A 467 3.11 14.58 -2.64
C ALA A 467 3.53 15.03 -1.24
N GLU A 468 2.66 14.83 -0.25
CA GLU A 468 2.95 15.10 1.16
C GLU A 468 2.28 14.10 2.11
N ASN A 469 2.73 14.07 3.37
CA ASN A 469 2.18 13.17 4.40
C ASN A 469 2.11 13.84 5.78
N TYR A 470 1.80 15.12 5.82
CA TYR A 470 1.64 15.84 7.07
C TYR A 470 0.32 15.49 7.77
N ARG A 471 0.29 15.66 9.09
CA ARG A 471 -0.97 15.68 9.86
C ARG A 471 -1.82 16.90 9.49
N GLY A 472 -3.10 16.87 9.86
CA GLY A 472 -4.05 17.96 9.58
C GLY A 472 -3.51 19.34 9.96
N GLY A 473 -3.82 20.36 9.16
CA GLY A 473 -3.46 21.76 9.40
C GLY A 473 -2.06 22.19 8.94
N ILE A 474 -1.08 21.28 8.81
CA ILE A 474 0.31 21.68 8.52
C ILE A 474 0.47 22.22 7.10
N ALA A 475 -0.07 21.52 6.10
CA ALA A 475 0.06 21.94 4.69
C ALA A 475 -0.55 23.34 4.45
N GLU A 476 -1.71 23.61 5.07
CA GLU A 476 -2.43 24.88 4.99
C GLU A 476 -1.62 26.01 5.65
N ASN A 477 -1.06 25.77 6.84
CA ASN A 477 -0.20 26.73 7.54
C ASN A 477 1.08 27.07 6.77
N LEU A 478 1.61 26.12 5.99
CA LEU A 478 2.78 26.33 5.13
C LEU A 478 2.40 26.94 3.77
N GLY A 479 1.12 27.01 3.42
CA GLY A 479 0.65 27.44 2.10
C GLY A 479 0.96 26.44 0.98
N VAL A 480 1.14 25.16 1.32
CA VAL A 480 1.45 24.08 0.39
C VAL A 480 0.33 23.05 0.25
N ASP A 481 -0.87 23.37 0.76
CA ASP A 481 -2.07 22.55 0.59
C ASP A 481 -2.64 22.62 -0.83
N TYR A 482 -3.54 21.71 -1.17
CA TYR A 482 -4.16 21.64 -2.49
C TYR A 482 -4.81 22.96 -2.94
N GLU A 483 -5.55 23.66 -2.08
CA GLU A 483 -6.26 24.89 -2.45
C GLU A 483 -5.30 26.06 -2.69
N SER A 484 -4.18 26.10 -1.97
CA SER A 484 -3.09 27.04 -2.24
C SER A 484 -2.38 26.71 -3.54
N LEU A 485 -2.00 25.45 -3.75
CA LEU A 485 -1.20 25.04 -4.92
C LEU A 485 -1.99 25.03 -6.22
N ARG A 486 -3.29 24.76 -6.19
CA ARG A 486 -4.16 24.87 -7.38
C ARG A 486 -4.22 26.31 -7.93
N LYS A 487 -4.06 27.34 -7.09
CA LYS A 487 -3.97 28.73 -7.54
C LYS A 487 -2.66 29.02 -8.28
N VAL A 488 -1.60 28.30 -7.93
CA VAL A 488 -0.28 28.40 -8.56
C VAL A 488 -0.22 27.59 -9.86
N ASN A 489 -0.72 26.36 -9.82
CA ASN A 489 -0.80 25.44 -10.95
C ASN A 489 -2.19 24.75 -10.97
N PRO A 490 -3.13 25.21 -11.81
CA PRO A 490 -4.48 24.65 -11.87
C PRO A 490 -4.58 23.19 -12.32
N LYS A 491 -3.50 22.62 -12.88
CA LYS A 491 -3.44 21.23 -13.36
C LYS A 491 -2.81 20.27 -12.35
N ILE A 492 -2.34 20.77 -11.21
CA ILE A 492 -1.56 19.97 -10.26
C ILE A 492 -2.35 18.76 -9.74
N ILE A 493 -1.69 17.60 -9.73
CA ILE A 493 -2.14 16.43 -8.97
C ILE A 493 -1.54 16.54 -7.57
N TYR A 494 -2.39 16.61 -6.57
CA TYR A 494 -1.97 16.66 -5.17
C TYR A 494 -2.29 15.33 -4.48
N SER A 495 -1.26 14.69 -3.95
CA SER A 495 -1.37 13.41 -3.24
C SER A 495 -1.01 13.59 -1.77
N THR A 496 -1.91 13.17 -0.90
CA THR A 496 -1.68 13.15 0.55
C THR A 496 -1.72 11.72 1.07
N VAL A 497 -0.70 11.31 1.82
CA VAL A 497 -0.61 9.99 2.46
C VAL A 497 -0.56 10.21 3.97
N ASN A 498 -1.72 10.38 4.62
CA ASN A 498 -1.79 10.67 6.04
C ASN A 498 -2.22 9.44 6.87
N GLY A 499 -2.05 9.51 8.20
CA GLY A 499 -2.39 8.40 9.09
C GLY A 499 -3.88 8.27 9.39
N TYR A 500 -4.50 9.31 9.96
CA TYR A 500 -5.90 9.27 10.44
C TYR A 500 -6.92 9.92 9.50
N GLY A 501 -6.50 10.50 8.38
CA GLY A 501 -7.32 11.40 7.55
C GLY A 501 -6.93 12.87 7.75
N LEU A 502 -7.30 13.72 6.78
CA LEU A 502 -7.10 15.17 6.87
C LEU A 502 -8.06 15.86 7.85
N THR A 503 -9.17 15.20 8.19
CA THR A 503 -10.24 15.73 9.04
C THR A 503 -10.77 14.65 9.99
N GLY A 504 -11.56 15.06 10.97
CA GLY A 504 -12.16 14.17 11.96
C GLY A 504 -11.43 14.18 13.30
N PRO A 505 -11.96 13.46 14.30
CA PRO A 505 -11.55 13.56 15.70
C PRO A 505 -10.07 13.24 15.98
N PHE A 506 -9.42 12.46 15.10
CA PHE A 506 -8.02 12.03 15.25
C PHE A 506 -7.07 12.66 14.21
N SER A 507 -7.53 13.57 13.35
CA SER A 507 -6.73 14.11 12.24
C SER A 507 -5.48 14.91 12.64
N GLU A 508 -5.47 15.47 13.86
CA GLU A 508 -4.33 16.22 14.40
C GLU A 508 -3.37 15.34 15.23
N TYR A 509 -3.74 14.09 15.50
CA TYR A 509 -2.89 13.18 16.27
C TYR A 509 -1.70 12.71 15.44
N PRO A 510 -0.50 12.59 16.05
CA PRO A 510 0.63 11.98 15.36
C PRO A 510 0.33 10.50 15.10
N ALA A 511 0.71 10.04 13.89
CA ALA A 511 0.44 8.68 13.46
C ALA A 511 1.71 8.04 12.90
N PHE A 512 1.96 6.80 13.32
CA PHE A 512 2.93 5.89 12.74
C PHE A 512 2.24 4.56 12.49
N ASP A 513 2.69 3.84 11.47
CA ASP A 513 2.11 2.56 11.06
C ASP A 513 1.86 1.58 12.24
N PRO A 514 2.80 1.36 13.18
CA PRO A 514 2.56 0.46 14.32
C PRO A 514 1.48 0.92 15.30
N LEU A 515 1.21 2.23 15.39
CA LEU A 515 0.09 2.73 16.17
C LEU A 515 -1.24 2.29 15.54
N ILE A 516 -1.32 2.35 14.22
CA ILE A 516 -2.49 1.94 13.44
C ILE A 516 -2.64 0.40 13.51
N GLN A 517 -1.54 -0.35 13.43
CA GLN A 517 -1.55 -1.81 13.64
C GLN A 517 -2.07 -2.18 15.02
N ALA A 518 -1.57 -1.53 16.08
CA ALA A 518 -2.03 -1.74 17.44
C ALA A 518 -3.54 -1.50 17.57
N GLN A 519 -4.06 -0.42 16.99
CA GLN A 519 -5.49 -0.12 17.02
C GLN A 519 -6.34 -1.07 16.16
N GLY A 520 -5.78 -1.57 15.07
CA GLY A 520 -6.48 -2.42 14.10
C GLY A 520 -6.62 -3.89 14.52
N GLY A 521 -5.95 -4.31 15.60
CA GLY A 521 -5.87 -5.71 16.02
C GLY A 521 -5.12 -6.58 15.01
N ALA A 522 -4.06 -6.01 14.42
CA ALA A 522 -3.17 -6.64 13.46
C ALA A 522 -2.01 -7.37 14.13
#